data_AF-A0A8T6SZI3-F1
#
_entry.id   AF-A0A8T6SZI3-F1
#
_cell.length_a   1.000
_cell.length_b   1.000
_cell.length_c   1.000
_cell.angle_alpha   90.00
_cell.angle_beta   90.00
_cell.angle_gamma   90.00
#
_symmetry.space_group_name_H-M   'P 1'
#
loop_
_entity.id
_entity.type
_entity.pdbx_description
1 polymer ?
#
loop_
_entity_poly.entity_id
_entity_poly.type
_entity_poly.pdbx_seq_one_letter_code
_entity_poly.pdbx_strand_id
1 'polypeptide(L)' 'MEELKELTLEVLNDYGPLALQYGATEGVTPFRDYLKEAYAKENEFGEGDELIVTNGSQQALDLLGKVLL' A
#
# COMPACT_ATOMS: atom_id res chain seq x y z
N MET A 1 -4.59 17.57 8.36
CA MET A 1 -3.31 17.45 9.10
C MET A 1 -3.51 17.00 10.53
N GLU A 2 -4.50 17.54 11.26
CA GLU A 2 -4.76 17.10 12.63
C GLU A 2 -5.28 15.66 12.69
N GLU A 3 -6.25 15.31 11.84
CA GLU A 3 -6.76 13.94 11.70
C GLU A 3 -5.65 12.91 11.41
N LEU A 4 -4.70 13.26 10.54
CA LEU A 4 -3.57 12.37 10.22
C LEU A 4 -2.67 12.12 11.43
N LYS A 5 -2.47 13.14 12.29
CA LYS A 5 -1.69 12.96 13.53
C LYS A 5 -2.41 12.04 14.49
N GLU A 6 -3.72 12.22 14.66
CA GLU A 6 -4.53 11.38 15.53
C GLU A 6 -4.48 9.91 15.08
N LEU A 7 -4.70 9.65 13.78
CA LEU A 7 -4.57 8.31 13.19
C LEU A 7 -3.15 7.73 13.37
N THR A 8 -2.12 8.56 13.21
CA THR A 8 -0.74 8.11 13.41
C THR A 8 -0.50 7.67 14.85
N LEU A 9 -1.03 8.42 15.83
CA LEU A 9 -0.92 8.07 17.25
C LEU A 9 -1.68 6.77 17.56
N GLU A 10 -2.88 6.59 17.00
CA GLU A 10 -3.65 5.35 17.13
C GLU A 10 -2.85 4.14 16.59
N VAL A 11 -2.30 4.26 15.38
CA VAL A 11 -1.47 3.20 14.78
C VAL A 11 -0.25 2.87 15.65
N LEU A 12 0.42 3.87 16.20
CA LEU A 12 1.58 3.67 17.07
C LEU A 12 1.22 3.01 18.40
N ASN A 13 0.07 3.35 18.98
CA ASN A 13 -0.37 2.77 20.25
C ASN A 13 -0.84 1.31 20.08
N ASP A 14 -1.62 1.04 19.04
CA ASP A 14 -2.30 -0.24 18.89
C ASP A 14 -1.50 -1.26 18.08
N TYR A 15 -0.66 -0.78 17.15
CA TYR A 15 0.08 -1.60 16.20
C TYR A 15 1.59 -1.31 16.19
N GLY A 16 2.11 -0.51 17.12
CA GLY A 16 3.49 0.01 17.14
C GLY A 16 4.59 -1.01 16.81
N PRO A 17 4.67 -2.18 17.48
CA PRO A 17 5.70 -3.19 17.18
C PRO A 17 5.67 -3.71 15.73
N LEU A 18 4.48 -3.81 15.13
CA LEU A 18 4.31 -4.24 13.74
C LEU A 18 4.57 -3.08 12.77
N ALA A 19 4.02 -1.89 13.08
CA ALA A 19 4.11 -0.71 12.23
C ALA A 19 5.55 -0.18 12.08
N LEU A 20 6.40 -0.40 13.08
CA LEU A 20 7.80 0.04 13.09
C LEU A 20 8.79 -1.02 12.57
N GLN A 21 8.30 -2.20 12.15
CA GLN A 21 9.12 -3.25 11.57
C GLN A 21 9.15 -3.14 10.03
N TYR A 22 10.15 -3.74 9.40
CA TYR A 22 10.15 -3.94 7.95
C TYR A 22 8.88 -4.67 7.48
N GLY A 23 8.24 -4.11 6.45
CA GLY A 23 7.06 -4.70 5.81
C GLY A 23 7.41 -5.58 4.61
N ALA A 24 6.38 -6.23 4.05
CA ALA A 24 6.49 -6.92 2.77
C ALA A 24 6.82 -5.94 1.64
N THR A 25 7.58 -6.41 0.64
CA THR A 25 8.02 -5.59 -0.50
C THR A 25 6.84 -5.05 -1.31
N GLU A 26 5.75 -5.80 -1.40
CA GLU A 26 4.54 -5.43 -2.12
C GLU A 26 3.69 -4.38 -1.40
N GLY A 27 3.99 -4.10 -0.13
CA GLY A 27 3.24 -3.19 0.74
C GLY A 27 2.54 -3.89 1.90
N VAL A 28 2.04 -3.09 2.83
CA VAL A 28 1.36 -3.55 4.06
C VAL A 28 0.04 -4.26 3.72
N THR A 29 -0.13 -5.51 4.16
CA THR A 29 -1.25 -6.37 3.77
C THR A 29 -2.63 -5.75 3.99
N PRO A 30 -2.98 -5.21 5.19
CA PRO A 30 -4.27 -4.54 5.39
C PRO A 30 -4.58 -3.44 4.37
N PHE A 31 -3.56 -2.66 3.98
CA PHE A 31 -3.73 -1.60 3.00
C PHE A 31 -3.92 -2.15 1.58
N ARG A 32 -3.16 -3.20 1.22
CA ARG A 32 -3.34 -3.90 -0.06
C ARG A 32 -4.74 -4.49 -0.17
N ASP A 33 -5.25 -5.13 0.88
CA ASP A 33 -6.58 -5.75 0.87
C ASP A 33 -7.68 -4.70 0.73
N TYR A 34 -7.55 -3.57 1.43
CA TYR A 34 -8.44 -2.42 1.25
C TYR A 34 -8.44 -1.91 -0.20
N LEU A 35 -7.26 -1.73 -0.81
CA LEU A 35 -7.15 -1.27 -2.19
C LEU A 35 -7.77 -2.27 -3.18
N LYS A 36 -7.51 -3.57 -3.01
CA LYS A 36 -8.12 -4.62 -3.85
C LYS A 36 -9.64 -4.56 -3.80
N GLU A 37 -10.23 -4.43 -2.60
CA GLU A 37 -11.67 -4.30 -2.46
C GLU A 37 -12.20 -3.01 -3.10
N ALA A 38 -11.50 -1.88 -2.91
CA ALA A 38 -11.88 -0.59 -3.49
C ALA A 38 -11.87 -0.63 -5.02
N TYR A 39 -10.80 -1.14 -5.63
CA TYR A 39 -10.70 -1.26 -7.09
C TYR A 39 -11.63 -2.33 -7.66
N ALA A 40 -11.89 -3.42 -6.93
CA ALA A 40 -12.86 -4.42 -7.36
C ALA A 40 -14.29 -3.83 -7.45
N LYS A 41 -14.67 -2.93 -6.52
CA LYS A 41 -15.96 -2.22 -6.58
C LYS A 41 -16.09 -1.34 -7.83
N GLU A 42 -14.98 -0.79 -8.31
CA GLU A 42 -14.92 0.01 -9.54
C GLU A 42 -14.72 -0.84 -10.81
N ASN A 43 -14.66 -2.17 -10.69
CA ASN A 43 -14.31 -3.12 -11.77
C ASN A 43 -12.89 -2.92 -12.35
N GLU A 44 -11.97 -2.38 -11.55
CA GLU A 44 -10.56 -2.13 -11.89
C GLU A 44 -9.60 -3.18 -11.29
N PHE A 45 -10.13 -4.17 -10.55
CA PHE A 45 -9.35 -5.27 -9.99
C PHE A 45 -10.14 -6.58 -10.00
N GLY A 46 -9.63 -7.60 -10.68
CA GLY A 46 -10.28 -8.88 -10.93
C GLY A 46 -9.51 -10.08 -10.42
N GLU A 47 -10.02 -11.27 -10.76
CA GLU A 47 -9.36 -12.54 -10.45
C GLU A 47 -8.05 -12.67 -11.24
N GLY A 48 -6.95 -12.90 -10.53
CA GLY A 48 -5.61 -13.04 -11.11
C GLY A 48 -4.79 -11.75 -11.20
N ASP A 49 -5.37 -10.60 -10.80
CA ASP A 49 -4.63 -9.35 -10.74
C ASP A 49 -3.68 -9.30 -9.53
N GLU A 50 -2.51 -8.70 -9.74
CA GLU A 50 -1.48 -8.49 -8.72
C GLU A 50 -1.39 -7.01 -8.34
N LEU A 51 -1.07 -6.73 -7.06
CA LEU A 51 -1.01 -5.36 -6.53
C LEU A 51 0.28 -5.15 -5.75
N ILE A 52 1.07 -4.14 -6.14
CA ILE A 52 2.22 -3.62 -5.40
C ILE A 52 2.02 -2.13 -5.09
N VAL A 53 2.30 -1.74 -3.85
CA VAL A 53 2.28 -0.34 -3.42
C VAL A 53 3.68 0.25 -3.63
N THR A 54 3.74 1.40 -4.29
CA THR A 54 4.98 2.14 -4.52
C THR A 54 5.02 3.44 -3.72
N ASN A 55 6.22 3.96 -3.49
CA ASN A 55 6.50 5.28 -2.92
C ASN A 55 6.28 6.36 -3.98
N GLY A 56 5.01 6.51 -4.38
CA GLY A 56 4.58 7.44 -5.41
C GLY A 56 4.78 6.92 -6.84
N SER A 57 4.06 7.54 -7.78
CA SER A 57 3.99 7.09 -9.17
C SER A 57 5.34 7.11 -9.89
N GLN A 58 6.27 7.97 -9.47
CA GLN A 58 7.60 8.04 -10.08
C GLN A 58 8.42 6.76 -9.85
N GLN A 59 8.26 6.10 -8.69
CA GLN A 59 8.89 4.81 -8.45
C GLN A 59 8.30 3.73 -9.36
N ALA A 60 6.98 3.75 -9.59
CA ALA A 60 6.35 2.82 -10.53
C ALA A 60 6.91 2.98 -11.95
N LEU A 61 7.07 4.22 -12.42
CA LEU A 61 7.66 4.51 -13.74
C LEU A 61 9.14 4.06 -13.84
N ASP A 62 9.93 4.28 -12.79
CA ASP A 62 11.32 3.82 -12.72
C ASP A 62 11.43 2.28 -12.77
N LEU A 63 10.58 1.57 -12.03
CA LEU A 63 10.53 0.11 -12.05
C LEU A 63 10.14 -0.43 -13.43
N LEU A 64 9.12 0.17 -14.07
CA LEU A 64 8.72 -0.21 -15.43
C LEU A 64 9.87 -0.01 -16.42
N GLY A 65 10.59 1.11 -16.33
CA GLY A 65 11.76 1.38 -17.15
C GLY A 65 12.86 0.32 -16.97
N LYS A 66 13.17 -0.07 -15.73
CA LYS A 66 14.22 -1.07 -15.43
C LYS A 66 13.90 -2.50 -15.89
N VAL A 67 12.62 -2.85 -15.99
CA VAL A 67 12.20 -4.21 -16.36
C VAL A 67 12.01 -4.34 -17.87
N LEU A 68 11.54 -3.29 -18.53
CA LEU A 68 11.11 -3.34 -19.94
C LEU A 68 12.13 -2.80 -20.94
N LEU A 69 13.12 -2.01 -20.49
CA LEU A 69 14.11 -1.34 -21.34
C LEU A 69 15.54 -1.68 -20.90
#